data_AF-A0A845QV24-F1
#
_entry.id   AF-A0A845QV24-F1
#
_cell.length_a   1.000
_cell.length_b   1.000
_cell.length_c   1.000
_cell.angle_alpha   90.00
_cell.angle_beta   90.00
_cell.angle_gamma   90.00
#
_symmetry.space_group_name_H-M   'P 1'
#
loop_
_entity.id
_entity.type
_entity.pdbx_description
1 polymer ?
#
loop_
_entity_poly.entity_id
_entity_poly.type
_entity_poly.pdbx_seq_one_letter_code
_entity_poly.pdbx_strand_id
1 'polypeptide(L)'
;MSDKELLELIKEEYKRIKPKGCWDFFKKRDKRIPCLQNLQKKFNKTYNEILIMSGISDEELNYVRRDKKQYLDKLNEIYESLGYMPSQSEFIKLGYTPKVLAKYFGSYANAAKKIKDDFENHKTPTKIKESKEQLLKMYIEYSNKIGKPASYNDLLKSNKIYDPSIFLIRFGSMSKLKEEAGFPPIITNKTTYTKEDIKIKLIDLYLKKNKKVTVKQINSQEDLPCLKTILTKFKKTSMTEVWQEIEDSIPLSEKKLS
;
A
#
# COMPACT_ATOMS: atom_id res chain seq x y z
N MET A 1 2.00 -45.04 -25.63
CA MET A 1 1.55 -44.11 -24.57
C MET A 1 0.06 -43.92 -24.75
N SER A 2 -0.73 -44.24 -23.72
CA SER A 2 -2.16 -44.01 -23.71
C SER A 2 -2.50 -42.53 -23.53
N ASP A 3 -3.74 -42.15 -23.80
CA ASP A 3 -4.19 -40.76 -23.65
C ASP A 3 -4.08 -40.29 -22.20
N LYS A 4 -4.38 -41.19 -21.24
CA LYS A 4 -4.26 -40.93 -19.80
C LYS A 4 -2.81 -40.73 -19.38
N GLU A 5 -1.89 -41.57 -19.85
CA GLU A 5 -0.45 -41.42 -19.60
C GLU A 5 0.10 -40.11 -20.16
N LEU A 6 -0.36 -39.72 -21.36
CA LEU A 6 0.06 -38.47 -21.99
C LEU A 6 -0.45 -37.25 -21.22
N LEU A 7 -1.70 -37.26 -20.77
CA LEU A 7 -2.27 -36.17 -19.98
C LEU A 7 -1.57 -36.03 -18.62
N GLU A 8 -1.26 -37.13 -17.94
CA GLU A 8 -0.52 -37.06 -16.67
C GLU A 8 0.90 -36.51 -16.87
N LEU A 9 1.59 -36.95 -17.94
CA LEU A 9 2.90 -36.41 -18.29
C LEU A 9 2.86 -34.90 -18.59
N ILE A 10 1.82 -34.43 -19.28
CA ILE A 10 1.60 -32.99 -19.54
C ILE A 10 1.41 -32.22 -18.23
N LYS A 11 0.63 -32.76 -17.29
CA LYS A 11 0.38 -32.14 -15.99
C LYS A 11 1.65 -32.00 -15.16
N GLU A 12 2.43 -33.08 -15.04
CA GLU A 12 3.70 -33.07 -14.32
C GLU A 12 4.68 -32.06 -14.91
N GLU A 13 4.81 -32.06 -16.25
CA GLU A 13 5.69 -31.14 -16.96
C GLU A 13 5.25 -29.67 -16.81
N TYR A 14 3.95 -29.40 -16.82
CA TYR A 14 3.44 -28.05 -16.61
C TYR A 14 3.77 -27.55 -15.22
N LYS A 15 3.57 -28.38 -14.19
CA LYS A 15 3.90 -28.05 -12.79
C LYS A 15 5.40 -27.86 -12.58
N ARG A 16 6.25 -28.62 -13.30
CA ARG A 16 7.71 -28.48 -13.28
C ARG A 16 8.17 -27.18 -13.95
N ILE A 17 7.65 -26.88 -15.13
CA ILE A 17 8.12 -25.76 -15.96
C ILE A 17 7.54 -24.42 -15.47
N LYS A 18 6.29 -24.42 -14.98
CA LYS A 18 5.49 -23.23 -14.68
C LYS A 18 5.56 -22.20 -15.83
N PRO A 19 5.13 -22.61 -17.04
CA PRO A 19 5.40 -21.86 -18.25
C PRO A 19 4.68 -20.52 -18.24
N LYS A 20 5.36 -19.45 -18.69
CA LYS A 20 4.73 -18.13 -18.85
C LYS A 20 3.74 -18.08 -20.03
N GLY A 21 3.73 -19.09 -20.88
CA GLY A 21 2.78 -19.23 -21.98
C GLY A 21 3.04 -20.48 -22.80
N CYS A 22 2.17 -20.74 -23.78
CA CYS A 22 2.20 -21.94 -24.63
C CYS A 22 3.60 -22.24 -25.20
N TRP A 23 4.23 -21.27 -25.87
CA TRP A 23 5.54 -21.46 -26.47
C TRP A 23 6.65 -21.77 -25.46
N ASP A 24 6.56 -21.22 -24.25
CA ASP A 24 7.52 -21.49 -23.17
C ASP A 24 7.44 -22.95 -22.69
N PHE A 25 6.22 -23.50 -22.58
CA PHE A 25 6.01 -24.92 -22.31
C PHE A 25 6.64 -25.78 -23.41
N PHE A 26 6.28 -25.54 -24.68
CA PHE A 26 6.79 -26.36 -25.78
C PHE A 26 8.30 -26.24 -25.97
N LYS A 27 8.94 -25.15 -25.53
CA LYS A 27 10.40 -25.03 -25.56
C LYS A 27 11.11 -25.89 -24.51
N LYS A 28 10.48 -26.10 -23.34
CA LYS A 28 11.10 -26.74 -22.15
C LYS A 28 10.55 -28.13 -21.82
N ARG A 29 9.47 -28.54 -22.49
CA ARG A 29 8.80 -29.82 -22.27
C ARG A 29 9.71 -31.01 -22.56
N ASP A 30 9.41 -32.12 -21.91
CA ASP A 30 9.90 -33.44 -22.30
C ASP A 30 9.57 -33.75 -23.77
N LYS A 31 10.56 -34.28 -24.51
CA LYS A 31 10.42 -34.65 -25.93
C LYS A 31 9.37 -35.73 -26.17
N ARG A 32 9.03 -36.53 -25.15
CA ARG A 32 7.95 -37.52 -25.18
C ARG A 32 6.58 -36.86 -25.36
N ILE A 33 6.43 -35.59 -24.98
CA ILE A 33 5.22 -34.81 -25.27
C ILE A 33 5.27 -34.33 -26.73
N PRO A 34 4.30 -34.72 -27.57
CA PRO A 34 4.23 -34.28 -28.97
C PRO A 34 4.16 -32.75 -29.12
N CYS A 35 4.42 -32.24 -30.32
CA CYS A 35 4.22 -30.82 -30.60
C CYS A 35 2.74 -30.43 -30.49
N LEU A 36 2.49 -29.12 -30.39
CA LEU A 36 1.15 -28.58 -30.26
C LEU A 36 0.21 -29.08 -31.36
N GLN A 37 0.65 -29.11 -32.63
CA GLN A 37 -0.22 -29.55 -33.73
C GLN A 37 -0.67 -31.00 -33.56
N ASN A 38 0.21 -31.88 -33.07
CA ASN A 38 -0.13 -33.29 -32.85
C ASN A 38 -1.07 -33.46 -31.66
N LEU A 39 -0.87 -32.71 -30.59
CA LEU A 39 -1.79 -32.70 -29.45
C LEU A 39 -3.18 -32.18 -29.86
N GLN A 40 -3.23 -31.08 -30.61
CA GLN A 40 -4.48 -30.52 -31.12
C GLN A 40 -5.20 -31.50 -32.05
N LYS A 41 -4.50 -32.18 -32.96
CA LYS A 41 -5.09 -33.21 -33.82
C LYS A 41 -5.61 -34.41 -33.02
N LYS A 42 -4.87 -34.84 -31.99
CA LYS A 42 -5.21 -36.01 -31.18
C LYS A 42 -6.44 -35.77 -30.30
N PHE A 43 -6.51 -34.62 -29.64
CA PHE A 43 -7.57 -34.30 -28.68
C PHE A 43 -8.70 -33.44 -29.26
N ASN A 44 -8.52 -32.87 -30.46
CA ASN A 44 -9.41 -31.88 -31.07
C ASN A 44 -9.72 -30.70 -30.14
N LYS A 45 -8.69 -30.21 -29.45
CA LYS A 45 -8.79 -29.22 -28.37
C LYS A 45 -7.64 -28.23 -28.43
N THR A 46 -7.86 -27.03 -27.91
CA THR A 46 -6.81 -26.00 -27.77
C THR A 46 -5.82 -26.37 -26.65
N TYR A 47 -4.64 -25.74 -26.64
CA TYR A 47 -3.62 -25.98 -25.62
C TYR A 47 -4.17 -25.86 -24.19
N ASN A 48 -4.93 -24.80 -23.89
CA ASN A 48 -5.48 -24.57 -22.57
C ASN A 48 -6.54 -25.62 -22.20
N GLU A 49 -7.41 -26.00 -23.14
CA GLU A 49 -8.37 -27.07 -22.90
C GLU A 49 -7.68 -28.42 -22.62
N ILE A 50 -6.58 -28.71 -23.31
CA ILE A 50 -5.77 -29.92 -23.05
C ILE A 50 -5.16 -29.87 -21.65
N LEU A 51 -4.73 -28.70 -21.16
CA LEU A 51 -4.25 -28.55 -19.79
C LEU A 51 -5.37 -28.77 -18.75
N ILE A 52 -6.57 -28.27 -19.02
CA ILE A 52 -7.75 -28.55 -18.18
C ILE A 52 -8.06 -30.05 -18.17
N MET A 53 -8.01 -30.71 -19.34
CA MET A 53 -8.15 -32.17 -19.44
C MET A 53 -7.07 -32.92 -18.66
N SER A 54 -5.86 -32.37 -18.53
CA SER A 54 -4.80 -32.94 -17.70
C SER A 54 -4.97 -32.69 -16.19
N GLY A 55 -6.05 -32.01 -15.78
CA GLY A 55 -6.34 -31.73 -14.36
C GLY A 55 -5.59 -30.53 -13.80
N ILE A 56 -5.23 -29.56 -14.65
CA ILE A 56 -4.76 -28.24 -14.24
C ILE A 56 -5.97 -27.32 -14.16
N SER A 57 -6.13 -26.61 -13.05
CA SER A 57 -7.32 -25.78 -12.86
C SER A 57 -7.26 -24.53 -13.74
N ASP A 58 -8.42 -23.97 -14.11
CA ASP A 58 -8.48 -22.77 -14.97
C ASP A 58 -7.81 -21.55 -14.30
N GLU A 59 -7.71 -21.54 -12.97
CA GLU A 59 -7.03 -20.53 -12.17
C GLU A 59 -5.49 -20.62 -12.28
N GLU A 60 -4.95 -21.81 -12.54
CA GLU A 60 -3.51 -22.04 -12.72
C GLU A 60 -3.02 -21.67 -14.14
N LEU A 61 -3.93 -21.48 -15.08
CA LEU A 61 -3.60 -21.26 -16.48
C LEU A 61 -3.25 -19.80 -16.80
N ASN A 62 -2.09 -19.63 -17.42
CA ASN A 62 -1.67 -18.36 -17.98
C ASN A 62 -2.38 -18.05 -19.31
N TYR A 63 -2.93 -16.84 -19.44
CA TYR A 63 -3.50 -16.31 -20.69
C TYR A 63 -4.64 -17.14 -21.30
N VAL A 64 -5.67 -17.46 -20.50
CA VAL A 64 -6.89 -18.10 -21.01
C VAL A 64 -7.72 -17.10 -21.82
N ARG A 65 -7.90 -17.39 -23.12
CA ARG A 65 -8.83 -16.64 -23.97
C ARG A 65 -10.25 -17.09 -23.65
N ARG A 66 -10.96 -16.28 -22.87
CA ARG A 66 -12.36 -16.51 -22.51
C ARG A 66 -13.29 -15.80 -23.49
N ASP A 67 -14.53 -16.27 -23.56
CA ASP A 67 -15.59 -15.56 -24.27
C ASP A 67 -16.14 -14.39 -23.43
N LYS A 68 -17.04 -13.60 -24.01
CA LYS A 68 -17.63 -12.43 -23.34
C LYS A 68 -18.36 -12.81 -22.04
N LYS A 69 -19.09 -13.94 -22.03
CA LYS A 69 -19.87 -14.38 -20.88
C LYS A 69 -18.94 -14.85 -19.75
N GLN A 70 -17.94 -15.65 -20.08
CA GLN A 70 -16.94 -16.15 -19.15
C GLN A 70 -16.13 -15.02 -18.47
N TYR A 71 -15.82 -13.93 -19.18
CA TYR A 71 -15.20 -12.77 -18.53
C TYR A 71 -16.13 -12.07 -17.55
N LEU A 72 -17.43 -12.02 -17.85
CA LEU A 72 -18.42 -11.46 -16.93
C LEU A 72 -18.58 -12.36 -15.70
N ASP A 73 -18.69 -13.68 -15.91
CA ASP A 73 -18.82 -14.68 -14.85
C ASP A 73 -17.61 -14.63 -13.90
N LYS A 74 -16.39 -14.51 -14.44
CA LYS A 74 -15.18 -14.37 -13.61
C LYS A 74 -15.16 -13.06 -12.83
N LEU A 75 -15.58 -11.95 -13.45
CA LEU A 75 -15.69 -10.68 -12.73
C LEU A 75 -16.76 -10.74 -11.62
N ASN A 76 -17.85 -11.48 -11.85
CA ASN A 76 -18.89 -11.72 -10.86
C ASN A 76 -18.38 -12.60 -9.69
N GLU A 77 -17.63 -13.66 -9.98
CA GLU A 77 -16.99 -14.49 -8.95
C GLU A 77 -16.06 -13.66 -8.05
N ILE A 78 -15.27 -12.76 -8.65
CA ILE A 78 -14.40 -11.85 -7.89
C ILE A 78 -15.23 -10.88 -7.05
N TYR A 79 -16.33 -10.35 -7.58
CA TYR A 79 -17.26 -9.50 -6.84
C TYR A 79 -17.85 -10.22 -5.62
N GLU A 80 -18.36 -11.44 -5.80
CA GLU A 80 -18.89 -12.27 -4.71
C GLU A 80 -17.81 -12.61 -3.67
N SER A 81 -16.59 -12.91 -4.11
CA SER A 81 -15.48 -13.22 -3.20
C SER A 81 -15.02 -12.02 -2.37
N LEU A 82 -15.05 -10.80 -2.93
CA LEU A 82 -14.62 -9.59 -2.24
C LEU A 82 -15.75 -8.92 -1.45
N GLY A 83 -17.01 -9.16 -1.85
CA GLY A 83 -18.19 -8.45 -1.35
C GLY A 83 -18.34 -7.02 -1.90
N TYR A 84 -17.42 -6.57 -2.76
CA TYR A 84 -17.44 -5.26 -3.43
C TYR A 84 -16.80 -5.36 -4.82
N MET A 85 -17.08 -4.38 -5.70
CA MET A 85 -16.47 -4.37 -7.03
C MET A 85 -15.04 -3.85 -6.91
N PRO A 86 -14.01 -4.63 -7.29
CA PRO A 86 -12.64 -4.16 -7.20
C PRO A 86 -12.41 -2.98 -8.13
N SER A 87 -11.52 -2.07 -7.74
CA SER A 87 -10.98 -1.06 -8.64
C SER A 87 -10.11 -1.71 -9.73
N GLN A 88 -9.83 -0.98 -10.82
CA GLN A 88 -8.90 -1.47 -11.86
C GLN A 88 -7.52 -1.84 -11.28
N SER A 89 -7.04 -1.08 -10.29
CA SER A 89 -5.76 -1.34 -9.62
C SER A 89 -5.78 -2.62 -8.78
N GLU A 90 -6.87 -2.88 -8.05
CA GLU A 90 -7.06 -4.14 -7.31
C GLU A 90 -7.21 -5.32 -8.27
N PHE A 91 -7.97 -5.15 -9.35
CA PHE A 91 -8.13 -6.16 -10.39
C PHE A 91 -6.78 -6.55 -11.03
N ILE A 92 -5.89 -5.58 -11.24
CA ILE A 92 -4.51 -5.83 -11.70
C ILE A 92 -3.69 -6.58 -10.64
N LYS A 93 -3.81 -6.21 -9.36
CA LYS A 93 -3.10 -6.90 -8.26
C LYS A 93 -3.55 -8.36 -8.10
N LEU A 94 -4.80 -8.66 -8.44
CA LEU A 94 -5.34 -10.02 -8.49
C LEU A 94 -4.86 -10.82 -9.73
N GLY A 95 -4.03 -10.23 -10.58
CA GLY A 95 -3.46 -10.89 -11.76
C GLY A 95 -4.32 -10.75 -13.02
N TYR A 96 -5.41 -9.98 -12.98
CA TYR A 96 -6.30 -9.80 -14.13
C TYR A 96 -6.01 -8.51 -14.90
N THR A 97 -6.44 -8.46 -16.16
CA THR A 97 -6.17 -7.31 -17.04
C THR A 97 -7.46 -6.55 -17.38
N PRO A 98 -7.66 -5.31 -16.87
CA PRO A 98 -8.85 -4.49 -17.19
C PRO A 98 -9.02 -4.21 -18.69
N LYS A 99 -7.92 -4.16 -19.45
CA LYS A 99 -7.95 -3.94 -20.91
C LYS A 99 -8.75 -5.01 -21.65
N VAL A 100 -8.77 -6.25 -21.14
CA VAL A 100 -9.55 -7.33 -21.74
C VAL A 100 -11.04 -7.04 -21.61
N LEU A 101 -11.48 -6.61 -20.42
CA LEU A 101 -12.86 -6.19 -20.20
C LEU A 101 -13.22 -4.96 -21.04
N ALA A 102 -12.32 -3.97 -21.12
CA ALA A 102 -12.55 -2.80 -21.97
C ALA A 102 -12.72 -3.16 -23.46
N LYS A 103 -12.00 -4.17 -23.96
CA LYS A 103 -12.15 -4.65 -25.35
C LYS A 103 -13.55 -5.22 -25.64
N TYR A 104 -14.17 -5.94 -24.70
CA TYR A 104 -15.46 -6.60 -24.92
C TYR A 104 -16.67 -5.78 -24.47
N PHE A 105 -16.48 -4.85 -23.53
CA PHE A 105 -17.55 -4.08 -22.89
C PHE A 105 -17.38 -2.56 -23.05
N GLY A 106 -16.35 -2.11 -23.76
CA GLY A 106 -15.98 -0.70 -23.95
C GLY A 106 -15.14 -0.13 -22.80
N SER A 107 -15.46 -0.48 -21.56
CA SER A 107 -14.67 -0.09 -20.38
C SER A 107 -14.81 -1.10 -19.25
N TYR A 108 -13.90 -1.04 -18.28
CA TYR A 108 -14.02 -1.80 -17.02
C TYR A 108 -15.32 -1.45 -16.28
N ALA A 109 -15.65 -0.16 -16.21
CA ALA A 109 -16.86 0.32 -15.56
C ALA A 109 -18.12 -0.24 -16.24
N ASN A 110 -18.15 -0.33 -17.57
CA ASN A 110 -19.28 -0.93 -18.29
C ASN A 110 -19.41 -2.44 -18.04
N ALA A 111 -18.29 -3.15 -17.92
CA ALA A 111 -18.30 -4.56 -17.55
C ALA A 111 -18.85 -4.75 -16.13
N ALA A 112 -18.45 -3.88 -15.19
CA ALA A 112 -18.96 -3.91 -13.83
C ALA A 112 -20.46 -3.55 -13.73
N LYS A 113 -20.94 -2.56 -14.51
CA LYS A 113 -22.38 -2.23 -14.61
C LYS A 113 -23.22 -3.43 -15.04
N LYS A 114 -22.68 -4.28 -15.91
CA LYS A 114 -23.38 -5.49 -16.38
C LYS A 114 -23.58 -6.54 -15.28
N ILE A 115 -22.82 -6.47 -14.18
CA ILE A 115 -23.01 -7.32 -13.00
C ILE A 115 -24.02 -6.67 -12.06
N LYS A 116 -23.82 -5.38 -11.75
CA LYS A 116 -24.69 -4.63 -10.86
C LYS A 116 -24.71 -3.17 -11.27
N ASP A 117 -25.90 -2.63 -11.57
CA ASP A 117 -26.04 -1.25 -12.08
C ASP A 117 -25.56 -0.19 -11.06
N ASP A 118 -25.75 -0.46 -9.76
CA ASP A 118 -25.35 0.42 -8.66
C ASP A 118 -24.11 -0.11 -7.92
N PHE A 119 -23.11 -0.55 -8.68
CA PHE A 119 -21.84 -1.00 -8.11
C PHE A 119 -20.99 0.19 -7.64
N GLU A 120 -20.43 0.06 -6.45
CA GLU A 120 -19.46 1.03 -5.93
C GLU A 120 -18.05 0.56 -6.31
N ASN A 121 -17.31 1.39 -7.07
CA ASN A 121 -15.95 1.11 -7.56
C ASN A 121 -14.87 0.98 -6.47
N HIS A 122 -15.28 1.10 -5.21
CA HIS A 122 -14.41 1.39 -4.09
C HIS A 122 -14.79 0.52 -2.91
N LYS A 123 -13.78 0.08 -2.16
CA LYS A 123 -13.91 -0.57 -0.86
C LYS A 123 -14.78 0.23 0.12
N THR A 124 -14.91 1.53 -0.12
CA THR A 124 -15.81 2.41 0.63
C THR A 124 -16.93 2.98 -0.22
N PRO A 125 -18.15 3.06 0.34
CA PRO A 125 -19.29 3.64 -0.35
C PRO A 125 -19.03 5.07 -0.80
N THR A 126 -19.59 5.42 -1.97
CA THR A 126 -19.57 6.82 -2.45
C THR A 126 -20.58 7.66 -1.66
N LYS A 127 -21.61 7.01 -1.10
CA LYS A 127 -22.59 7.60 -0.17
C LYS A 127 -22.57 6.84 1.14
N ILE A 128 -22.05 7.48 2.17
CA ILE A 128 -22.11 6.98 3.55
C ILE A 128 -23.56 7.07 4.02
N LYS A 129 -24.18 5.93 4.33
CA LYS A 129 -25.56 5.89 4.87
C LYS A 129 -25.57 6.19 6.36
N GLU A 130 -24.45 5.93 7.02
CA GLU A 130 -24.29 5.98 8.46
C GLU A 130 -24.17 7.41 8.98
N SER A 131 -24.79 7.64 10.13
CA SER A 131 -24.64 8.90 10.85
C SER A 131 -23.25 9.02 11.48
N LYS A 132 -22.91 10.21 11.96
CA LYS A 132 -21.64 10.45 12.66
C LYS A 132 -21.51 9.53 13.89
N GLU A 133 -22.60 9.35 14.63
CA GLU A 133 -22.67 8.52 15.84
C GLU A 133 -22.50 7.03 15.52
N GLN A 134 -23.08 6.56 14.41
CA GLN A 134 -22.93 5.18 13.96
C GLN A 134 -21.48 4.88 13.55
N LEU A 135 -20.85 5.78 12.80
CA LEU A 135 -19.41 5.66 12.46
C LEU A 135 -18.55 5.63 13.72
N LEU A 136 -18.84 6.49 14.70
CA LEU A 136 -18.10 6.52 15.96
C LEU A 136 -18.21 5.17 16.70
N LYS A 137 -19.41 4.59 16.76
CA LYS A 137 -19.64 3.28 17.37
C LYS A 137 -18.86 2.16 16.65
N MET A 138 -18.89 2.13 15.32
CA MET A 138 -18.11 1.18 14.53
C MET A 138 -16.60 1.29 14.81
N TYR A 139 -16.08 2.52 14.92
CA TYR A 139 -14.68 2.76 15.26
C TYR A 139 -14.31 2.25 16.65
N ILE A 140 -15.16 2.49 17.66
CA ILE A 140 -14.97 2.01 19.04
C ILE A 140 -14.98 0.48 19.07
N GLU A 141 -15.97 -0.17 18.46
CA GLU A 141 -16.06 -1.63 18.40
C GLU A 141 -14.85 -2.26 17.73
N TYR A 142 -14.39 -1.68 16.61
CA TYR A 142 -13.20 -2.16 15.92
C TYR A 142 -11.92 -1.96 16.74
N SER A 143 -11.76 -0.79 17.39
CA SER A 143 -10.63 -0.49 18.25
C SER A 143 -10.56 -1.43 19.46
N ASN A 144 -11.71 -1.72 20.08
CA ASN A 144 -11.83 -2.70 21.17
C ASN A 144 -11.45 -4.10 20.70
N LYS A 145 -11.88 -4.49 19.49
CA LYS A 145 -11.55 -5.79 18.91
C LYS A 145 -10.06 -6.01 18.66
N ILE A 146 -9.32 -4.96 18.28
CA ILE A 146 -7.87 -5.03 18.09
C ILE A 146 -7.09 -4.73 19.37
N GLY A 147 -7.76 -4.42 20.48
CA GLY A 147 -7.16 -4.12 21.78
C GLY A 147 -6.40 -2.79 21.86
N LYS A 148 -6.56 -1.89 20.88
CA LYS A 148 -5.89 -0.59 20.82
C LYS A 148 -6.71 0.43 20.02
N PRO A 149 -6.56 1.75 20.26
CA PRO A 149 -7.17 2.77 19.40
C PRO A 149 -6.66 2.61 17.97
N ALA A 150 -7.56 2.27 17.02
CA ALA A 150 -7.17 1.96 15.66
C ALA A 150 -6.45 3.15 15.00
N SER A 151 -5.27 2.88 14.44
CA SER A 151 -4.52 3.85 13.65
C SER A 151 -5.04 3.92 12.21
N TYR A 152 -4.62 4.95 11.48
CA TYR A 152 -4.91 5.08 10.05
C TYR A 152 -4.55 3.80 9.27
N ASN A 153 -3.38 3.22 9.55
CA ASN A 153 -2.92 1.99 8.89
C ASN A 153 -3.71 0.75 9.32
N ASP A 154 -4.19 0.70 10.56
CA ASP A 154 -5.02 -0.43 11.04
C ASP A 154 -6.39 -0.43 10.34
N LEU A 155 -6.97 0.75 10.10
CA LEU A 155 -8.23 0.90 9.36
C LEU A 155 -8.04 0.56 7.87
N LEU A 156 -6.98 1.10 7.24
CA LEU A 156 -6.71 0.90 5.81
C LEU A 156 -6.55 -0.59 5.45
N LYS A 157 -5.88 -1.36 6.31
CA LYS A 157 -5.63 -2.80 6.12
C LYS A 157 -6.86 -3.68 6.39
N SER A 158 -7.87 -3.17 7.08
CA SER A 158 -9.02 -3.95 7.51
C SER A 158 -10.11 -3.96 6.46
N ASN A 159 -10.70 -5.13 6.18
CA ASN A 159 -11.90 -5.24 5.36
C ASN A 159 -13.20 -5.24 6.19
N LYS A 160 -13.09 -5.08 7.52
CA LYS A 160 -14.22 -5.16 8.46
C LYS A 160 -14.77 -3.80 8.89
N ILE A 161 -14.14 -2.71 8.44
CA ILE A 161 -14.50 -1.34 8.77
C ILE A 161 -14.23 -0.43 7.57
N TYR A 162 -14.86 0.73 7.55
CA TYR A 162 -14.65 1.76 6.54
C TYR A 162 -13.20 2.23 6.45
N ASP A 163 -12.81 2.70 5.27
CA ASP A 163 -11.51 3.33 5.03
C ASP A 163 -11.33 4.54 5.97
N PRO A 164 -10.10 4.78 6.47
CA PRO A 164 -9.83 5.93 7.32
C PRO A 164 -10.28 7.26 6.72
N SER A 165 -10.30 7.41 5.39
CA SER A 165 -10.76 8.62 4.71
C SER A 165 -12.20 8.99 5.04
N ILE A 166 -13.07 8.00 5.26
CA ILE A 166 -14.48 8.21 5.66
C ILE A 166 -14.57 8.88 7.03
N PHE A 167 -13.77 8.39 7.98
CA PHE A 167 -13.69 8.99 9.30
C PHE A 167 -13.05 10.39 9.24
N LEU A 168 -12.03 10.59 8.41
CA LEU A 168 -11.43 11.91 8.24
C LEU A 168 -12.42 12.94 7.68
N ILE A 169 -13.27 12.57 6.72
CA ILE A 169 -14.30 13.46 6.17
C ILE A 169 -15.30 13.90 7.25
N ARG A 170 -15.69 12.99 8.15
CA ARG A 170 -16.74 13.26 9.16
C ARG A 170 -16.23 13.91 10.45
N PHE A 171 -15.03 13.55 10.88
CA PHE A 171 -14.44 13.96 12.16
C PHE A 171 -13.27 14.95 11.99
N GLY A 172 -12.84 15.20 10.75
CA GLY A 172 -11.77 16.13 10.38
C GLY A 172 -10.36 15.61 10.62
N SER A 173 -10.12 14.82 11.67
CA SER A 173 -8.82 14.17 11.91
C SER A 173 -8.95 12.88 12.72
N MET A 174 -7.95 11.99 12.59
CA MET A 174 -7.86 10.80 13.43
C MET A 174 -7.71 11.13 14.92
N SER A 175 -7.07 12.25 15.25
CA SER A 175 -6.92 12.69 16.64
C SER A 175 -8.28 13.08 17.23
N LYS A 176 -9.08 13.86 16.49
CA LYS A 176 -10.45 14.22 16.89
C LYS A 176 -11.36 13.01 16.97
N LEU A 177 -11.28 12.08 16.02
CA LEU A 177 -12.03 10.82 16.09
C LEU A 177 -11.73 10.06 17.39
N LYS A 178 -10.45 9.95 17.76
CA LYS A 178 -10.04 9.25 18.98
C LYS A 178 -10.52 9.96 20.24
N GLU A 179 -10.44 11.28 20.25
CA GLU A 179 -10.96 12.12 21.34
C GLU A 179 -12.47 11.95 21.50
N GLU A 180 -13.24 12.07 20.42
CA GLU A 180 -14.69 11.84 20.43
C GLU A 180 -15.05 10.39 20.81
N ALA A 181 -14.19 9.43 20.50
CA ALA A 181 -14.34 8.02 20.89
C ALA A 181 -13.95 7.74 22.35
N GLY A 182 -13.52 8.76 23.12
CA GLY A 182 -13.15 8.64 24.52
C GLY A 182 -11.77 8.02 24.76
N PHE A 183 -10.92 7.91 23.73
CA PHE A 183 -9.55 7.45 23.90
C PHE A 183 -8.64 8.58 24.41
N PRO A 184 -7.64 8.26 25.26
CA PRO A 184 -6.74 9.28 25.77
C PRO A 184 -5.97 9.96 24.63
N PRO A 185 -5.74 11.28 24.72
CA PRO A 185 -5.00 12.00 23.70
C PRO A 185 -3.57 11.45 23.60
N ILE A 186 -3.12 11.21 22.37
CA ILE A 186 -1.73 10.82 22.12
C ILE A 186 -0.88 12.07 22.26
N ILE A 187 -0.29 12.29 23.43
CA ILE A 187 0.62 13.40 23.69
C ILE A 187 1.94 13.11 22.96
N THR A 188 2.11 13.62 21.75
CA THR A 188 3.35 13.46 20.97
C THR A 188 4.43 14.47 21.33
N ASN A 189 4.17 15.40 22.24
CA ASN A 189 5.03 16.56 22.48
C ASN A 189 5.82 16.43 23.78
N LYS A 190 6.80 15.52 23.80
CA LYS A 190 8.01 15.78 24.58
C LYS A 190 9.05 16.35 23.61
N THR A 191 8.92 17.64 23.27
CA THR A 191 10.05 18.31 22.62
C THR A 191 11.11 18.48 23.69
N THR A 192 12.20 17.71 23.61
CA THR A 192 13.31 17.72 24.57
C THR A 192 14.06 19.04 24.63
N TYR A 193 13.86 19.93 23.65
CA TYR A 193 14.60 21.18 23.50
C TYR A 193 13.68 22.34 23.09
N THR A 194 13.68 23.41 23.88
CA THR A 194 13.15 24.72 23.48
C THR A 194 14.19 25.51 22.67
N LYS A 195 13.79 26.63 22.04
CA LYS A 195 14.74 27.48 21.29
C LYS A 195 15.76 28.11 22.25
N GLU A 196 15.28 28.50 23.41
CA GLU A 196 16.01 29.14 24.50
C GLU A 196 17.04 28.18 25.10
N ASP A 197 16.67 26.91 25.34
CA ASP A 197 17.61 25.89 25.85
C ASP A 197 18.78 25.68 24.88
N ILE A 198 18.48 25.62 23.58
CA ILE A 198 19.50 25.47 22.53
C ILE A 198 20.40 26.71 22.50
N LYS A 199 19.81 27.90 22.62
CA LYS A 199 20.54 29.18 22.62
C LYS A 199 21.54 29.25 23.79
N ILE A 200 21.11 28.94 25.01
CA ILE A 200 21.98 28.95 26.20
C ILE A 200 23.16 27.99 26.02
N LYS A 201 22.88 26.76 25.55
CA LYS A 201 23.93 25.75 25.31
C LYS A 201 24.93 26.17 24.23
N LEU A 202 24.47 26.82 23.16
CA LEU A 202 25.36 27.30 22.09
C LEU A 202 26.22 28.50 22.54
N ILE A 203 25.69 29.38 23.40
CA ILE A 203 26.46 30.49 24.01
C ILE A 203 27.55 29.93 24.93
N ASP A 204 27.23 28.99 25.82
CA ASP A 204 28.20 28.36 26.72
C ASP A 204 29.36 27.70 25.95
N LEU A 205 29.05 26.99 24.86
CA LEU A 205 30.07 26.38 24.00
C LEU A 205 30.92 27.42 23.26
N TYR A 206 30.31 28.53 22.84
CA TYR A 206 31.04 29.62 22.19
C TYR A 206 32.03 30.28 23.15
N LEU A 207 31.61 30.58 24.38
CA LEU A 207 32.46 31.16 25.42
C LEU A 207 33.60 30.20 25.83
N LYS A 208 33.30 28.91 26.01
CA LYS A 208 34.32 27.90 26.39
C LYS A 208 35.42 27.69 25.35
N LYS A 209 35.07 27.76 24.06
CA LYS A 209 36.01 27.48 22.95
C LYS A 209 36.53 28.74 22.27
N ASN A 210 36.00 29.90 22.63
CA ASN A 210 36.25 31.19 22.00
C ASN A 210 36.15 31.15 20.46
N LYS A 211 35.29 30.28 19.93
CA LYS A 211 35.12 30.03 18.49
C LYS A 211 33.78 29.36 18.21
N LYS A 212 33.18 29.68 17.05
CA LYS A 212 32.00 29.00 16.52
C LYS A 212 32.24 27.50 16.41
N VAL A 213 31.40 26.69 17.06
CA VAL A 213 31.48 25.24 16.91
C VAL A 213 30.98 24.83 15.53
N THR A 214 31.73 23.93 14.91
CA THR A 214 31.39 23.39 13.59
C THR A 214 30.22 22.42 13.67
N VAL A 215 29.53 22.19 12.55
CA VAL A 215 28.42 21.22 12.47
C VAL A 215 28.83 19.82 12.94
N LYS A 216 30.05 19.39 12.63
CA LYS A 216 30.59 18.10 13.09
C LYS A 216 30.68 18.05 14.62
N GLN A 217 31.14 19.14 15.24
CA GLN A 217 31.23 19.24 16.70
C GLN A 217 29.84 19.29 17.34
N ILE A 218 28.87 20.02 16.76
CA ILE A 218 27.48 20.09 17.23
C ILE A 218 26.84 18.69 17.28
N ASN A 219 26.97 17.92 16.19
CA ASN A 219 26.41 16.58 16.12
C ASN A 219 27.15 15.54 17.00
N SER A 220 28.33 15.89 17.53
CA SER A 220 29.13 15.01 18.41
C SER A 220 28.94 15.32 19.90
N GLN A 221 28.13 16.32 20.26
CA GLN A 221 27.81 16.64 21.65
C GLN A 221 26.49 15.96 22.03
N GLU A 222 26.51 15.12 23.06
CA GLU A 222 25.29 14.43 23.53
C GLU A 222 24.22 15.40 24.07
N ASP A 223 24.66 16.54 24.60
CA ASP A 223 23.79 17.55 25.20
C ASP A 223 23.14 18.51 24.19
N LEU A 224 23.45 18.41 22.89
CA LEU A 224 22.86 19.26 21.86
C LEU A 224 21.95 18.46 20.93
N PRO A 225 20.83 19.05 20.47
CA PRO A 225 20.05 18.45 19.40
C PRO A 225 20.81 18.50 18.07
N CYS A 226 20.49 17.58 17.16
CA CYS A 226 21.09 17.56 15.84
C CYS A 226 20.81 18.86 15.06
N LEU A 227 21.67 19.17 14.08
CA LEU A 227 21.57 20.39 13.26
C LEU A 227 20.15 20.66 12.73
N LYS A 228 19.45 19.63 12.25
CA LYS A 228 18.10 19.76 11.70
C LYS A 228 17.11 20.33 12.73
N THR A 229 17.19 19.85 13.97
CA THR A 229 16.33 20.32 15.07
C THR A 229 16.67 21.77 15.44
N ILE A 230 17.95 22.13 15.48
CA ILE A 230 18.39 23.51 15.73
C ILE A 230 17.83 24.45 14.65
N LEU A 231 18.08 24.16 13.37
CA LEU A 231 17.59 24.98 12.25
C LEU A 231 16.06 25.12 12.26
N THR A 232 15.34 24.04 12.55
CA THR A 232 13.87 24.05 12.65
C THR A 232 13.39 24.94 13.79
N LYS A 233 14.03 24.88 14.97
CA LYS A 233 13.65 25.69 16.14
C LYS A 233 13.97 27.18 15.95
N PHE A 234 15.07 27.49 15.27
CA PHE A 234 15.46 28.87 14.93
C PHE A 234 14.78 29.39 13.66
N LYS A 235 14.07 28.53 12.90
CA LYS A 235 13.45 28.84 11.61
C LYS A 235 14.45 29.42 10.60
N LYS A 236 15.66 28.86 10.55
CA LYS A 236 16.75 29.26 9.66
C LYS A 236 17.14 28.13 8.71
N THR A 237 17.77 28.49 7.59
CA THR A 237 18.24 27.52 6.59
C THR A 237 19.73 27.22 6.74
N SER A 238 20.49 28.08 7.43
CA SER A 238 21.93 27.91 7.65
C SER A 238 22.33 28.08 9.12
N MET A 239 23.37 27.32 9.54
CA MET A 239 23.94 27.46 10.89
C MET A 239 24.64 28.82 11.06
N THR A 240 25.09 29.43 9.98
CA THR A 240 25.69 30.77 9.98
C THR A 240 24.68 31.82 10.45
N GLU A 241 23.44 31.77 9.96
CA GLU A 241 22.36 32.66 10.43
C GLU A 241 22.01 32.42 11.90
N VAL A 242 22.04 31.16 12.34
CA VAL A 242 21.83 30.81 13.77
C VAL A 242 22.93 31.43 14.63
N TRP A 243 24.20 31.35 14.20
CA TRP A 243 25.31 31.99 14.91
C TRP A 243 25.21 33.51 14.93
N GLN A 244 24.78 34.13 13.84
CA GLN A 244 24.57 35.59 13.81
C GLN A 244 23.52 36.01 14.84
N GLU A 245 22.39 35.29 14.92
CA GLU A 245 21.35 35.55 15.92
C GLU A 245 21.85 35.32 17.37
N ILE A 246 22.79 34.40 17.57
CA ILE A 246 23.42 34.16 18.87
C ILE A 246 24.41 35.29 19.22
N GLU A 247 25.29 35.68 18.29
CA GLU A 247 26.27 36.74 18.47
C GLU A 247 25.64 38.11 18.72
N ASP A 248 24.51 38.39 18.06
CA ASP A 248 23.72 39.60 18.28
C ASP A 248 23.11 39.64 19.68
N SER A 249 22.93 38.47 20.31
CA SER A 249 22.37 38.35 21.65
C SER A 249 23.39 38.30 22.79
N ILE A 250 24.69 38.24 22.49
CA ILE A 250 25.77 38.29 23.49
C ILE A 250 26.11 39.77 23.77
N PRO A 251 26.04 40.25 25.03
CA PRO A 251 26.39 41.62 25.38
C PRO A 251 27.83 41.99 25.02
N LEU A 252 28.07 43.24 24.57
CA LEU A 252 29.41 43.71 24.15
C LEU A 252 30.50 43.58 25.23
N SER A 253 30.14 43.47 26.51
CA SER A 253 31.06 43.26 27.64
C SER A 253 31.76 41.89 27.61
N GLU A 254 31.16 40.89 26.96
CA GLU A 254 31.71 39.52 26.86
C GLU A 254 32.39 39.25 25.50
N LYS A 255 32.26 40.19 24.54
CA LYS A 255 32.91 40.10 23.23
C LYS A 255 34.42 40.40 23.26
N LYS A 256 34.94 40.92 24.38
CA LYS A 256 36.36 41.31 24.57
C LYS A 256 37.13 40.29 25.41
N LEU A 257 37.30 39.09 24.86
CA LEU A 257 38.37 38.16 25.22
C LEU A 257 38.78 37.44 23.93
N SER A 258 39.09 38.21 22.89
CA SER A 258 39.79 37.74 21.69
C SER A 258 40.64 38.87 21.13
#